data_AF-A0A9D5Q9L4-F1
#
_entry.id   AF-A0A9D5Q9L4-F1
#
_cell.length_a   1.000
_cell.length_b   1.000
_cell.length_c   1.000
_cell.angle_alpha   90.00
_cell.angle_beta   90.00
_cell.angle_gamma   90.00
#
_symmetry.space_group_name_H-M   'P 1'
#
loop_
_entity.id
_entity.type
_entity.pdbx_description
1 polymer ?
#
loop_
_entity_poly.entity_id
_entity_poly.type
_entity_poly.pdbx_seq_one_letter_code
_entity_poly.pdbx_strand_id
1 'polypeptide(L)' 'MLRRQLKRLRSKYHQIDATLGKRPEKPDKVEPRIGRWLGRNTSAESVFTVETIIKDGLGVGLRIEKSQSTLD' A
#
# COMPACT_ATOMS: atom_id res chain seq x y z
N MET A 1 0.21 -16.48 -13.16
CA MET A 1 -0.65 -15.28 -13.18
C MET A 1 -0.36 -14.31 -12.03
N LEU A 2 -0.25 -14.82 -10.79
CA LEU A 2 0.04 -14.06 -9.56
C LEU A 2 1.20 -13.06 -9.64
N ARG A 3 2.38 -13.43 -10.18
CA ARG A 3 3.57 -12.54 -10.21
C ARG A 3 3.33 -11.20 -10.93
N ARG A 4 2.52 -11.18 -12.00
CA ARG A 4 2.21 -9.94 -12.75
C ARG A 4 1.26 -9.04 -11.97
N GLN A 5 0.26 -9.62 -11.31
CA GLN A 5 -0.66 -8.88 -10.43
C GLN A 5 0.10 -8.29 -9.24
N LEU A 6 1.00 -9.08 -8.63
CA LEU A 6 1.87 -8.66 -7.53
C LEU A 6 2.76 -7.48 -7.92
N LYS A 7 3.39 -7.54 -9.11
CA LYS A 7 4.22 -6.45 -9.63
C LYS A 7 3.41 -5.18 -9.88
N ARG A 8 2.20 -5.30 -10.43
CA ARG A 8 1.28 -4.16 -10.66
C ARG A 8 0.87 -3.51 -9.34
N LEU A 9 0.52 -4.33 -8.34
CA LEU A 9 0.12 -3.84 -7.04
C LEU A 9 1.27 -3.13 -6.32
N ARG A 10 2.47 -3.73 -6.29
CA ARG A 10 3.66 -3.10 -5.72
C ARG A 10 3.98 -1.77 -6.40
N SER A 11 3.87 -1.73 -7.74
CA SER A 11 4.05 -0.49 -8.50
C SER A 11 3.03 0.59 -8.12
N LYS A 12 1.76 0.20 -7.88
CA LYS A 12 0.73 1.12 -7.41
C LYS A 12 0.97 1.65 -6.00
N TYR A 13 1.41 0.81 -5.07
CA TYR A 13 1.76 1.29 -3.72
C TYR A 13 2.94 2.25 -3.73
N HIS A 14 4.00 1.96 -4.51
CA HIS A 14 5.10 2.91 -4.68
C HIS A 14 4.66 4.23 -5.33
N GLN A 15 3.67 4.21 -6.24
CA GLN A 15 3.11 5.45 -6.79
C GLN A 15 2.39 6.28 -5.71
N ILE A 16 1.64 5.63 -4.81
CA ILE A 16 0.96 6.32 -3.71
C ILE A 16 2.00 6.89 -2.73
N ASP A 17 2.99 6.08 -2.33
CA ASP A 17 4.11 6.49 -1.48
C ASP A 17 4.86 7.72 -2.03
N ALA A 18 5.28 7.66 -3.29
CA ALA A 18 5.95 8.78 -3.95
C ALA A 18 5.07 10.04 -4.06
N THR A 19 3.74 9.87 -4.14
CA THR A 19 2.81 10.98 -4.14
C THR A 19 2.72 11.61 -2.76
N LEU A 20 2.62 10.80 -1.70
CA LEU A 20 2.56 11.27 -0.31
C LEU A 20 3.84 11.98 0.11
N GLY A 21 5.00 11.50 -0.33
CA GLY A 21 6.29 12.16 -0.06
C GLY A 21 6.39 13.56 -0.69
N LYS A 22 5.68 13.80 -1.82
CA LYS A 22 5.62 15.12 -2.47
C LYS A 22 4.48 15.98 -1.96
N ARG A 23 3.36 15.35 -1.60
CA ARG A 23 2.12 15.99 -1.17
C ARG A 23 1.55 15.18 -0.01
N PRO A 24 1.94 15.53 1.22
CA PRO A 24 1.35 14.94 2.41
C PRO A 24 -0.16 15.12 2.38
N GLU A 25 -0.90 14.06 2.68
CA GLU A 25 -2.35 14.06 2.61
C GLU A 25 -2.93 13.50 3.91
N LYS A 26 -4.12 13.97 4.32
CA LYS A 26 -4.75 13.48 5.55
C LYS A 26 -4.97 11.96 5.48
N PRO A 27 -4.69 11.22 6.57
CA PRO A 27 -4.85 9.76 6.61
C PRO A 27 -6.26 9.31 6.19
N ASP A 28 -7.31 10.07 6.55
CA ASP A 28 -8.71 9.81 6.16
C ASP A 28 -8.93 9.67 4.65
N LYS A 29 -8.07 10.29 3.83
CA LYS A 29 -8.13 10.17 2.36
C LYS A 29 -7.24 9.07 1.82
N VAL A 30 -6.18 8.74 2.56
CA VAL A 30 -5.16 7.78 2.17
C VAL A 30 -5.59 6.35 2.49
N GLU A 31 -6.11 6.09 3.69
CA GLU A 31 -6.53 4.76 4.14
C GLU A 31 -7.62 4.13 3.25
N PRO A 32 -8.68 4.84 2.82
CA PRO A 32 -9.67 4.27 1.89
C PRO A 32 -9.07 3.95 0.52
N ARG A 33 -8.05 4.70 0.06
CA ARG A 33 -7.35 4.43 -1.20
C ARG A 33 -6.55 3.14 -1.09
N ILE A 34 -5.82 2.94 0.01
CA ILE A 34 -5.08 1.71 0.28
C ILE A 34 -6.04 0.53 0.40
N GLY A 35 -7.07 0.64 1.25
CA GLY A 35 -8.07 -0.41 1.46
C GLY A 35 -8.80 -0.80 0.18
N ARG A 36 -9.12 0.15 -0.70
CA ARG A 36 -9.71 -0.15 -2.01
C ARG A 36 -8.77 -0.96 -2.92
N TRP A 37 -7.45 -0.77 -2.82
CA TRP A 37 -6.48 -1.56 -3.58
C TRP A 37 -6.23 -2.94 -2.96
N LEU A 38 -6.22 -3.04 -1.62
CA LEU A 38 -6.15 -4.30 -0.88
C LEU A 38 -7.39 -5.17 -1.13
N GLY A 39 -8.60 -4.64 -0.94
CA GLY A 39 -9.84 -5.39 -1.15
C GLY A 39 -10.08 -5.82 -2.60
N ARG A 40 -9.50 -5.10 -3.59
CA ARG A 40 -9.50 -5.53 -5.01
C ARG A 40 -8.48 -6.62 -5.32
N ASN A 41 -7.48 -6.80 -4.46
CA ASN A 41 -6.41 -7.79 -4.61
C ASN A 41 -6.26 -8.58 -3.31
N THR A 42 -7.34 -9.26 -2.89
CA THR A 42 -7.42 -9.99 -1.61
C THR A 42 -6.27 -10.99 -1.43
N SER A 43 -5.83 -11.68 -2.49
CA SER A 43 -4.66 -12.57 -2.45
C SER A 43 -3.33 -11.87 -2.19
N ALA A 44 -3.28 -10.54 -2.34
CA ALA A 44 -2.08 -9.75 -2.13
C ALA A 44 -2.05 -9.06 -0.76
N GLU A 45 -3.18 -8.93 -0.08
CA GLU A 45 -3.24 -8.61 1.35
C GLU A 45 -2.50 -9.67 2.17
N SER A 46 -2.52 -10.92 1.71
CA SER A 46 -1.71 -12.03 2.25
C SER A 46 -0.20 -11.86 2.04
N VAL A 47 0.23 -11.07 1.05
CA VAL A 47 1.62 -10.98 0.58
C VAL A 47 2.28 -9.65 0.92
N PHE A 48 1.50 -8.59 1.13
CA PHE A 48 2.00 -7.26 1.46
C PHE A 48 1.24 -6.65 2.62
N THR A 49 1.99 -6.31 3.67
CA THR A 49 1.53 -5.42 4.74
C THR A 49 1.78 -3.99 4.28
N VAL A 50 0.75 -3.16 4.27
CA VAL A 50 0.86 -1.74 3.90
C VAL A 50 0.36 -0.88 5.04
N GLU A 51 1.25 -0.06 5.58
CA GLU A 51 0.95 0.88 6.66
C GLU A 51 1.18 2.32 6.18
N THR A 52 0.31 3.25 6.59
CA THR A 52 0.49 4.67 6.29
C THR A 52 1.44 5.29 7.31
N ILE A 53 2.50 5.96 6.85
CA ILE A 53 3.41 6.71 7.71
C ILE A 53 2.77 8.07 7.97
N ILE A 54 2.41 8.34 9.22
CA ILE A 54 1.82 9.61 9.64
C ILE A 54 2.87 10.47 10.33
N LYS A 55 2.99 11.72 9.89
CA LYS A 55 3.84 12.75 10.50
C LYS A 55 3.06 14.06 10.57
N ASP A 56 3.04 14.70 11.73
CA ASP A 56 2.31 15.96 11.97
C ASP A 56 0.82 15.88 11.58
N GLY A 57 0.19 14.70 11.77
CA GLY A 57 -1.21 14.45 11.40
C GLY A 57 -1.47 14.24 9.90
N LEU A 58 -0.41 14.15 9.08
CA LEU A 58 -0.49 13.92 7.65
C LEU A 58 0.19 12.61 7.25
N GLY A 59 -0.42 11.87 6.34
CA GLY A 59 0.20 10.73 5.66
C GLY A 59 1.30 11.23 4.72
N VAL A 60 2.55 10.94 5.05
CA VAL A 60 3.74 11.39 4.31
C VAL A 60 4.38 10.28 3.47
N GLY A 61 3.91 9.04 3.62
CA GLY A 61 4.44 7.90 2.89
C GLY A 61 3.70 6.61 3.25
N LEU A 62 4.08 5.52 2.60
CA LEU A 62 3.61 4.17 2.90
C LEU A 62 4.79 3.28 3.25
N ARG A 63 4.68 2.54 4.35
CA ARG A 63 5.54 1.39 4.64
C ARG A 63 4.92 0.18 3.97
N ILE A 64 5.64 -0.39 3.00
CA ILE A 64 5.20 -1.57 2.24
C ILE A 64 6.16 -2.70 2.60
N GLU A 65 5.70 -3.61 3.46
CA GLU A 65 6.45 -4.80 3.84
C GLU A 65 5.88 -6.02 3.13
N LYS A 66 6.77 -6.90 2.66
CA LYS A 66 6.33 -8.15 2.06
C LYS A 66 6.07 -9.14 3.19
N SER A 67 4.80 -9.38 3.50
CA SER A 67 4.42 -10.47 4.39
C SER A 67 4.78 -11.79 3.70
N GLN A 68 5.74 -12.53 4.24
CA GLN A 68 6.11 -13.84 3.73
C GLN A 68 5.06 -14.92 4.04
N SER A 69 3.91 -14.54 4.61
CA SER A 69 2.84 -15.46 4.99
C SER A 69 2.01 -15.88 3.77
N THR A 70 2.63 -16.52 2.79
CA THR A 70 1.92 -17.46 1.92
C THR A 70 2.89 -18.53 1.39
N LEU A 71 2.80 -19.71 2.04
CA LEU A 71 3.14 -21.09 1.62
C LEU A 71 4.62 -21.49 1.71
N ASP A 72 5.09 -22.51 2.47
CA ASP A 72 4.60 -23.88 2.79
C ASP A 72 3.22 -24.32 2.30
#